data_AF-A0AAU7SJ07-F1
#
_entry.id   AF-A0AAU7SJ07-F1
#
_cell.length_a   1.000
_cell.length_b   1.000
_cell.length_c   1.000
_cell.angle_alpha   90.00
_cell.angle_beta   90.00
_cell.angle_gamma   90.00
#
_symmetry.space_group_name_H-M   'P 1'
#
loop_
_entity.id
_entity.type
_entity.pdbx_description
1 polymer ?
#
loop_
_entity_poly.entity_id
_entity_poly.type
_entity_poly.pdbx_seq_one_letter_code
_entity_poly.pdbx_strand_id
1 'polypeptide(L)'
;MALIGINLVNNGTTTIDSSNAGTSGDTIQLNLVSNGTVIVDGVDVNISNLAGTGAISSTTIDAINGANVTINATLANIAAGSTYTYGIGAGSSITVDAGLLNVGLLNGVTVDFANANGSGLFAYNPGGINLNLSTPPNVINVQSGDKIEVVGSNVVQQSGNTVTFYGGLLNAVALGSYTIPAGVTYTYDANTDTLTFTSCFLRGTLIRTPEGDIPVEDFRVGDLVVTHKGVAEIKWVGRRRIDPKAIDKPRDTLPIRIQAGAFAANVPARDLYVSPDHCMFFGESLIPAKFLVNGTTITQEATLVPFEYFHIELEQHSIILAEGAQTETYLDLGGRLSFLEPGVLRFGSFGNGATRTWNDWCYPPVYAGKVLEQVRASLEKRAEEMGYLVREAEAS
;
A
#
# COMPACT_ATOMS: atom_id res chain seq x y z
N MET A 1 1.92 -24.32 22.85
CA MET A 1 2.36 -25.23 21.78
C MET A 1 1.44 -26.44 21.70
N ALA A 2 0.24 -26.24 21.17
CA ALA A 2 -0.56 -27.30 20.57
C ALA A 2 -0.03 -27.61 19.15
N LEU A 3 -0.26 -28.85 18.69
CA LEU A 3 -0.11 -29.22 17.28
C LEU A 3 -1.51 -29.40 16.68
N ILE A 4 -1.87 -28.55 15.72
CA ILE A 4 -3.21 -28.49 15.14
C ILE A 4 -3.16 -28.98 13.69
N GLY A 5 -3.71 -30.17 13.43
CA GLY A 5 -3.86 -30.70 12.08
C GLY A 5 -5.14 -30.21 11.42
N ILE A 6 -5.03 -29.43 10.35
CA ILE A 6 -6.16 -28.89 9.59
C ILE A 6 -6.19 -29.54 8.21
N ASN A 7 -7.33 -30.12 7.84
CA ASN A 7 -7.56 -30.69 6.51
C ASN A 7 -8.44 -29.73 5.71
N LEU A 8 -7.87 -29.05 4.70
CA LEU A 8 -8.63 -28.17 3.81
C LEU A 8 -9.37 -29.02 2.77
N VAL A 9 -10.65 -29.31 3.08
CA VAL A 9 -11.55 -30.14 2.27
C VAL A 9 -12.74 -29.33 1.75
N ASN A 10 -13.16 -29.61 0.51
CA ASN A 10 -14.38 -29.11 -0.14
C ASN A 10 -14.57 -27.57 -0.14
N ASN A 11 -13.52 -26.80 -0.46
CA ASN A 11 -13.54 -25.32 -0.43
C ASN A 11 -13.89 -24.74 0.96
N GLY A 12 -13.62 -25.48 2.04
CA GLY A 12 -13.94 -25.06 3.39
C GLY A 12 -13.06 -23.92 3.92
N THR A 13 -13.64 -23.08 4.77
CA THR A 13 -12.93 -22.07 5.57
C THR A 13 -12.72 -22.60 6.99
N THR A 14 -11.50 -22.49 7.52
CA THR A 14 -11.17 -22.80 8.92
C THR A 14 -10.65 -21.54 9.61
N THR A 15 -11.22 -21.17 10.75
CA THR A 15 -10.78 -20.03 11.56
C THR A 15 -9.90 -20.51 12.71
N ILE A 16 -8.76 -19.84 12.89
CA ILE A 16 -7.78 -20.07 13.92
C ILE A 16 -7.75 -18.82 14.80
N ASP A 17 -8.22 -18.95 16.03
CA ASP A 17 -8.41 -17.85 16.97
C ASP A 17 -8.15 -18.33 18.39
N SER A 18 -8.18 -17.41 19.36
CA SER A 18 -7.89 -17.68 20.79
C SER A 18 -8.68 -18.83 21.44
N SER A 19 -9.77 -19.32 20.84
CA SER A 19 -10.51 -20.50 21.29
C SER A 19 -9.83 -21.84 20.91
N ASN A 20 -8.96 -21.85 19.91
CA ASN A 20 -8.36 -23.06 19.33
C ASN A 20 -6.83 -23.00 19.12
N ALA A 21 -6.24 -21.80 19.00
CA ALA A 21 -4.80 -21.54 19.06
C ALA A 21 -4.57 -20.16 19.69
N GLY A 22 -3.54 -19.97 20.51
CA GLY A 22 -3.38 -18.68 21.19
C GLY A 22 -2.20 -18.55 22.14
N THR A 23 -1.33 -19.55 22.20
CA THR A 23 -0.02 -19.43 22.85
C THR A 23 1.03 -19.21 21.77
N SER A 24 1.85 -18.17 21.91
CA SER A 24 2.99 -17.95 21.01
C SER A 24 3.82 -19.25 20.87
N GLY A 25 4.01 -19.70 19.63
CA GLY A 25 4.62 -21.00 19.30
C GLY A 25 3.64 -22.15 19.02
N ASP A 26 2.32 -21.95 19.08
CA ASP A 26 1.36 -22.94 18.59
C ASP A 26 1.60 -23.26 17.12
N THR A 27 1.52 -24.54 16.77
CA THR A 27 1.98 -25.09 15.49
C THR A 27 0.84 -25.72 14.72
N ILE A 28 0.69 -25.33 13.45
CA ILE A 28 -0.33 -25.81 12.53
C ILE A 28 0.33 -26.73 11.49
N GLN A 29 -0.37 -27.78 11.10
CA GLN A 29 -0.09 -28.60 9.92
C GLN A 29 -1.27 -28.50 8.96
N LEU A 30 -1.02 -27.94 7.76
CA LEU A 30 -2.04 -27.79 6.73
C LEU A 30 -1.93 -28.95 5.72
N ASN A 31 -2.99 -29.76 5.66
CA ASN A 31 -3.16 -30.78 4.63
C ASN A 31 -4.08 -30.22 3.54
N LEU A 32 -3.50 -29.97 2.36
CA LEU A 32 -4.12 -29.37 1.19
C LEU A 32 -4.80 -30.47 0.36
N VAL A 33 -6.03 -30.82 0.73
CA VAL A 33 -6.79 -31.90 0.08
C VAL A 33 -7.57 -31.38 -1.13
N SER A 34 -8.02 -30.14 -1.08
CA SER A 34 -8.66 -29.38 -2.15
C SER A 34 -8.36 -27.88 -1.96
N ASN A 35 -9.06 -26.99 -2.69
CA ASN A 35 -9.04 -25.57 -2.33
C ASN A 35 -9.60 -25.36 -0.91
N GLY A 36 -9.20 -24.27 -0.26
CA GLY A 36 -9.71 -23.86 1.05
C GLY A 36 -9.04 -22.61 1.60
N THR A 37 -9.65 -22.05 2.63
CA THR A 37 -9.18 -20.82 3.29
C THR A 37 -8.87 -21.10 4.76
N VAL A 38 -7.73 -20.60 5.23
CA VAL A 38 -7.41 -20.51 6.65
C VAL A 38 -7.46 -19.05 7.05
N ILE A 39 -8.28 -18.70 8.02
CA ILE A 39 -8.29 -17.37 8.64
C ILE A 39 -7.58 -17.48 9.98
N VAL A 40 -6.59 -16.63 10.25
CA VAL A 40 -5.93 -16.49 11.55
C VAL A 40 -6.34 -15.15 12.13
N ASP A 41 -7.00 -15.15 13.28
CA ASP A 41 -7.67 -13.99 13.87
C ASP A 41 -7.07 -13.66 15.24
N GLY A 42 -6.30 -12.56 15.30
CA GLY A 42 -5.75 -11.99 16.53
C GLY A 42 -4.75 -12.85 17.31
N VAL A 43 -4.12 -13.84 16.67
CA VAL A 43 -3.22 -14.82 17.33
C VAL A 43 -1.92 -15.08 16.56
N ASP A 44 -0.87 -15.48 17.30
CA ASP A 44 0.44 -15.83 16.77
C ASP A 44 0.54 -17.34 16.49
N VAL A 45 0.84 -17.74 15.25
CA VAL A 45 0.87 -19.17 14.86
C VAL A 45 2.00 -19.50 13.89
N ASN A 46 2.53 -20.73 14.01
CA ASN A 46 3.56 -21.28 13.13
C ASN A 46 2.96 -22.35 12.22
N ILE A 47 3.00 -22.16 10.89
CA ILE A 47 2.62 -23.20 9.93
C ILE A 47 3.87 -24.01 9.58
N SER A 48 3.95 -25.25 10.06
CA SER A 48 5.14 -26.12 9.97
C SER A 48 5.12 -27.14 8.82
N ASN A 49 3.97 -27.32 8.17
CA ASN A 49 3.81 -28.28 7.09
C ASN A 49 2.71 -27.85 6.12
N LEU A 50 3.00 -27.91 4.81
CA LEU A 50 2.06 -27.77 3.70
C LEU A 50 2.13 -29.05 2.86
N ALA A 51 1.24 -30.01 3.16
CA ALA A 51 1.21 -31.31 2.49
C ALA A 51 -0.01 -31.42 1.57
N GLY A 52 0.22 -31.58 0.27
CA GLY A 52 -0.82 -31.79 -0.73
C GLY A 52 -1.11 -33.26 -1.04
N THR A 53 -2.12 -33.48 -1.85
CA THR A 53 -2.53 -34.80 -2.36
C THR A 53 -2.04 -35.11 -3.78
N GLY A 54 -1.23 -34.23 -4.37
CA GLY A 54 -0.87 -34.27 -5.79
C GLY A 54 -1.95 -33.72 -6.73
N ALA A 55 -3.06 -33.19 -6.20
CA ALA A 55 -4.05 -32.42 -6.96
C ALA A 55 -3.69 -30.92 -7.00
N ILE A 56 -4.10 -30.23 -8.07
CA ILE A 56 -4.01 -28.77 -8.16
C ILE A 56 -5.00 -28.16 -7.16
N SER A 57 -4.52 -27.23 -6.35
CA SER A 57 -5.33 -26.55 -5.32
C SER A 57 -5.05 -25.05 -5.28
N SER A 58 -6.03 -24.28 -4.79
CA SER A 58 -5.87 -22.88 -4.42
C SER A 58 -6.06 -22.73 -2.92
N THR A 59 -5.04 -22.24 -2.23
CA THR A 59 -5.04 -22.09 -0.77
C THR A 59 -4.96 -20.62 -0.38
N THR A 60 -5.92 -20.13 0.38
CA THR A 60 -5.84 -18.78 0.97
C THR A 60 -5.46 -18.91 2.45
N ILE A 61 -4.52 -18.07 2.90
CA ILE A 61 -4.19 -17.87 4.31
C ILE A 61 -4.37 -16.38 4.59
N ASP A 62 -5.44 -16.05 5.30
CA ASP A 62 -5.78 -14.69 5.73
C ASP A 62 -5.29 -14.48 7.18
N ALA A 63 -4.49 -13.45 7.45
CA ALA A 63 -4.11 -13.03 8.80
C ALA A 63 -4.82 -11.72 9.12
N ILE A 64 -5.68 -11.69 10.14
CA ILE A 64 -6.54 -10.53 10.48
C ILE A 64 -6.45 -10.15 11.96
N ASN A 65 -6.91 -8.94 12.29
CA ASN A 65 -7.02 -8.39 13.65
C ASN A 65 -5.73 -8.44 14.48
N GLY A 66 -4.56 -8.32 13.83
CA GLY A 66 -3.25 -8.34 14.49
C GLY A 66 -2.62 -9.72 14.60
N ALA A 67 -3.11 -10.73 13.87
CA ALA A 67 -2.49 -12.06 13.81
C ALA A 67 -1.09 -12.03 13.20
N ASN A 68 -0.17 -12.84 13.74
CA ASN A 68 1.17 -13.03 13.20
C ASN A 68 1.35 -14.49 12.78
N VAL A 69 1.37 -14.72 11.46
CA VAL A 69 1.52 -16.06 10.88
C VAL A 69 2.94 -16.20 10.38
N THR A 70 3.67 -17.21 10.87
CA THR A 70 5.00 -17.53 10.34
C THR A 70 5.00 -18.92 9.70
N ILE A 71 5.36 -18.98 8.42
CA ILE A 71 5.28 -20.15 7.57
C ILE A 71 6.68 -20.77 7.46
N ASN A 72 6.93 -21.75 8.32
CA ASN A 72 8.13 -22.58 8.39
C ASN A 72 7.85 -23.98 7.79
N ALA A 73 7.16 -24.01 6.64
CA ALA A 73 6.52 -25.22 6.14
C ALA A 73 7.31 -25.95 5.06
N THR A 74 7.68 -27.21 5.28
CA THR A 74 8.14 -28.07 4.18
C THR A 74 6.99 -28.36 3.22
N LEU A 75 7.21 -28.19 1.92
CA LEU A 75 6.28 -28.65 0.89
C LEU A 75 6.39 -30.15 0.66
N ALA A 76 5.26 -30.86 0.69
CA ALA A 76 5.18 -32.25 0.26
C ALA A 76 4.02 -32.43 -0.73
N ASN A 77 4.24 -33.14 -1.83
CA ASN A 77 3.20 -33.59 -2.77
C ASN A 77 2.25 -32.47 -3.31
N ILE A 78 2.79 -31.28 -3.57
CA ILE A 78 2.06 -30.18 -4.22
C ILE A 78 2.06 -30.38 -5.73
N ALA A 79 0.91 -30.21 -6.39
CA ALA A 79 0.84 -30.22 -7.84
C ALA A 79 1.36 -28.91 -8.45
N ALA A 80 2.11 -29.00 -9.55
CA ALA A 80 2.50 -27.84 -10.34
C ALA A 80 1.25 -27.10 -10.84
N GLY A 81 1.22 -25.77 -10.67
CA GLY A 81 0.05 -24.93 -10.97
C GLY A 81 -0.93 -24.73 -9.80
N SER A 82 -0.64 -25.28 -8.62
CA SER A 82 -1.31 -24.85 -7.38
C SER A 82 -1.01 -23.38 -7.07
N THR A 83 -1.94 -22.68 -6.42
CA THR A 83 -1.83 -21.24 -6.10
C THR A 83 -2.00 -20.98 -4.62
N TYR A 84 -1.36 -19.91 -4.15
CA TYR A 84 -1.37 -19.50 -2.75
C TYR A 84 -1.70 -18.01 -2.65
N THR A 85 -2.69 -17.65 -1.83
CA THR A 85 -3.01 -16.26 -1.52
C THR A 85 -2.71 -15.98 -0.05
N TYR A 86 -1.86 -15.01 0.21
CA TYR A 86 -1.57 -14.50 1.54
C TYR A 86 -2.35 -13.21 1.75
N GLY A 87 -3.52 -13.31 2.36
CA GLY A 87 -4.35 -12.17 2.70
C GLY A 87 -3.86 -11.52 3.99
N ILE A 88 -3.54 -10.24 3.97
CA ILE A 88 -2.95 -9.54 5.11
C ILE A 88 -3.89 -8.43 5.56
N GLY A 89 -4.33 -8.56 6.81
CA GLY A 89 -5.24 -7.65 7.48
C GLY A 89 -4.54 -6.59 8.32
N ALA A 90 -5.36 -5.70 8.90
CA ALA A 90 -4.89 -4.57 9.69
C ALA A 90 -3.96 -5.02 10.83
N GLY A 91 -2.74 -4.47 10.89
CA GLY A 91 -1.75 -4.76 11.93
C GLY A 91 -1.27 -6.21 11.97
N SER A 92 -1.62 -7.01 10.96
CA SER A 92 -1.30 -8.44 10.88
C SER A 92 -0.03 -8.65 10.07
N SER A 93 0.66 -9.77 10.30
CA SER A 93 1.85 -10.14 9.53
C SER A 93 1.78 -11.57 9.01
N ILE A 94 2.34 -11.78 7.81
CA ILE A 94 2.62 -13.10 7.26
C ILE A 94 4.11 -13.15 6.91
N THR A 95 4.86 -13.97 7.65
CA THR A 95 6.28 -14.23 7.42
C THR A 95 6.46 -15.58 6.71
N VAL A 96 7.29 -15.65 5.68
CA VAL A 96 7.60 -16.89 4.95
C VAL A 96 9.10 -17.19 5.07
N ASP A 97 9.44 -18.27 5.77
CA ASP A 97 10.81 -18.71 6.02
C ASP A 97 11.25 -19.75 4.97
N ALA A 98 12.16 -19.35 4.07
CA ALA A 98 12.65 -20.20 2.98
C ALA A 98 13.82 -21.13 3.34
N GLY A 99 14.38 -21.03 4.56
CA GLY A 99 15.54 -21.82 5.00
C GLY A 99 15.35 -23.34 5.01
N LEU A 100 14.11 -23.83 4.82
CA LEU A 100 13.75 -25.25 4.73
C LEU A 100 13.05 -25.61 3.40
N LEU A 101 12.96 -24.69 2.43
CA LEU A 101 12.11 -24.85 1.25
C LEU A 101 12.81 -25.52 0.07
N ASN A 102 12.15 -26.55 -0.46
CA ASN A 102 12.40 -27.05 -1.81
C ASN A 102 11.61 -26.22 -2.82
N VAL A 103 12.15 -26.07 -4.03
CA VAL A 103 11.73 -25.07 -5.02
C VAL A 103 10.28 -25.30 -5.49
N GLY A 104 9.37 -24.38 -5.18
CA GLY A 104 7.98 -24.44 -5.65
C GLY A 104 6.99 -23.46 -5.01
N LEU A 105 7.22 -23.03 -3.77
CA LEU A 105 6.20 -22.31 -2.96
C LEU A 105 5.84 -20.91 -3.47
N LEU A 106 6.73 -20.22 -4.21
CA LEU A 106 6.50 -18.85 -4.69
C LEU A 106 5.90 -18.77 -6.10
N ASN A 107 5.73 -19.90 -6.80
CA ASN A 107 5.07 -19.90 -8.10
C ASN A 107 3.55 -19.96 -7.92
N GLY A 108 2.82 -18.99 -8.46
CA GLY A 108 1.39 -18.84 -8.19
C GLY A 108 1.04 -18.21 -6.84
N VAL A 109 1.99 -17.51 -6.20
CA VAL A 109 1.72 -16.69 -5.00
C VAL A 109 1.11 -15.35 -5.36
N THR A 110 0.09 -14.96 -4.59
CA THR A 110 -0.45 -13.61 -4.49
C THR A 110 -0.36 -13.14 -3.05
N VAL A 111 0.27 -11.99 -2.81
CA VAL A 111 0.19 -11.24 -1.54
C VAL A 111 -0.93 -10.22 -1.70
N ASP A 112 -1.96 -10.31 -0.87
CA ASP A 112 -3.19 -9.53 -0.99
C ASP A 112 -3.44 -8.70 0.26
N PHE A 113 -3.41 -7.38 0.14
CA PHE A 113 -3.69 -6.45 1.24
C PHE A 113 -5.16 -5.98 1.28
N ALA A 114 -6.07 -6.64 0.55
CA ALA A 114 -7.51 -6.27 0.54
C ALA A 114 -8.19 -6.32 1.92
N ASN A 115 -7.71 -7.20 2.81
CA ASN A 115 -8.23 -7.34 4.17
C ASN A 115 -7.63 -6.30 5.14
N ALA A 116 -6.67 -5.48 4.69
CA ALA A 116 -6.08 -4.43 5.51
C ALA A 116 -7.08 -3.27 5.67
N ASN A 117 -7.55 -3.06 6.90
CA ASN A 117 -8.03 -1.77 7.37
C ASN A 117 -6.92 -1.14 8.23
N GLY A 118 -5.71 -1.04 7.66
CA GLY A 118 -4.46 -0.89 8.42
C GLY A 118 -3.22 -1.01 7.53
N SER A 119 -2.04 -0.99 8.15
CA SER A 119 -0.81 -1.49 7.52
C SER A 119 -0.64 -2.99 7.83
N GLY A 120 -0.47 -3.80 6.80
CA GLY A 120 -0.02 -5.19 6.88
C GLY A 120 1.49 -5.33 6.62
N LEU A 121 2.08 -6.43 7.09
CA LEU A 121 3.46 -6.82 6.78
C LEU A 121 3.51 -8.19 6.11
N PHE A 122 4.02 -8.24 4.88
CA PHE A 122 4.54 -9.47 4.28
C PHE A 122 6.05 -9.53 4.48
N ALA A 123 6.55 -10.52 5.20
CA ALA A 123 7.98 -10.73 5.39
C ALA A 123 8.45 -12.01 4.71
N TYR A 124 9.62 -11.97 4.10
CA TYR A 124 10.22 -13.10 3.42
C TYR A 124 11.69 -13.26 3.81
N ASN A 125 12.03 -14.42 4.37
CA ASN A 125 13.38 -14.76 4.77
C ASN A 125 13.96 -15.79 3.79
N PRO A 126 14.91 -15.42 2.90
CA PRO A 126 15.45 -16.32 1.89
C PRO A 126 16.31 -17.47 2.45
N GLY A 127 16.70 -17.43 3.73
CA GLY A 127 17.47 -18.51 4.39
C GLY A 127 18.83 -18.83 3.77
N GLY A 128 19.36 -17.96 2.89
CA GLY A 128 20.61 -18.16 2.15
C GLY A 128 20.48 -18.93 0.83
N ILE A 129 19.27 -19.37 0.43
CA ILE A 129 19.03 -20.02 -0.86
C ILE A 129 18.52 -18.99 -1.87
N ASN A 130 19.18 -18.87 -3.02
CA ASN A 130 18.71 -18.04 -4.12
C ASN A 130 17.59 -18.79 -4.88
N LEU A 131 16.34 -18.41 -4.66
CA LEU A 131 15.21 -18.94 -5.43
C LEU A 131 15.13 -18.23 -6.79
N ASN A 132 15.69 -18.87 -7.82
CA ASN A 132 15.52 -18.43 -9.20
C ASN A 132 14.09 -18.79 -9.68
N LEU A 133 13.15 -17.88 -9.44
CA LEU A 133 11.74 -18.04 -9.80
C LEU A 133 11.51 -17.75 -11.27
N SER A 134 10.77 -18.63 -11.95
CA SER A 134 10.29 -18.39 -13.33
C SER A 134 9.32 -17.20 -13.43
N THR A 135 8.69 -16.85 -12.32
CA THR A 135 7.56 -15.93 -12.20
C THR A 135 7.57 -15.35 -10.78
N PRO A 136 7.73 -14.03 -10.60
CA PRO A 136 7.66 -13.40 -9.28
C PRO A 136 6.24 -13.45 -8.70
N PRO A 137 6.07 -13.64 -7.38
CA PRO A 137 4.81 -13.41 -6.67
C PRO A 137 4.14 -12.09 -7.07
N ASN A 138 2.82 -12.12 -7.24
CA ASN A 138 2.05 -10.90 -7.42
C ASN A 138 1.73 -10.26 -6.07
N VAL A 139 1.70 -8.95 -6.02
CA VAL A 139 1.20 -8.17 -4.89
C VAL A 139 -0.02 -7.41 -5.39
N ILE A 140 -1.11 -7.36 -4.61
CA ILE A 140 -2.37 -6.68 -4.96
C ILE A 140 -2.98 -5.94 -3.77
N ASN A 141 -3.88 -5.00 -4.06
CA ASN A 141 -4.72 -4.27 -3.09
C ASN A 141 -3.96 -3.51 -1.97
N VAL A 142 -2.69 -3.21 -2.21
CA VAL A 142 -1.80 -2.45 -1.30
C VAL A 142 -2.33 -1.04 -0.98
N GLN A 143 -2.02 -0.62 0.24
CA GLN A 143 -2.44 0.63 0.86
C GLN A 143 -1.22 1.40 1.39
N SER A 144 -1.40 2.68 1.72
CA SER A 144 -0.30 3.46 2.30
C SER A 144 0.13 2.88 3.64
N GLY A 145 1.43 2.62 3.78
CA GLY A 145 2.02 2.01 4.97
C GLY A 145 2.10 0.49 4.97
N ASP A 146 1.50 -0.23 4.01
CA ASP A 146 1.74 -1.67 3.83
C ASP A 146 3.22 -1.95 3.51
N LYS A 147 3.71 -3.11 3.94
CA LYS A 147 5.15 -3.44 3.89
C LYS A 147 5.46 -4.80 3.27
N ILE A 148 6.55 -4.83 2.50
CA ILE A 148 7.21 -6.05 2.05
C ILE A 148 8.65 -6.04 2.59
N GLU A 149 8.97 -6.97 3.47
CA GLU A 149 10.32 -7.16 4.03
C GLU A 149 11.01 -8.34 3.35
N VAL A 150 12.28 -8.18 2.95
CA VAL A 150 13.11 -9.26 2.40
C VAL A 150 14.43 -9.32 3.16
N VAL A 151 14.50 -10.22 4.14
CA VAL A 151 15.60 -10.29 5.12
C VAL A 151 16.96 -10.49 4.43
N GLY A 152 17.93 -9.65 4.81
CA GLY A 152 19.28 -9.59 4.26
C GLY A 152 19.43 -8.73 3.00
N SER A 153 18.39 -8.00 2.59
CA SER A 153 18.46 -7.10 1.42
C SER A 153 19.09 -5.75 1.78
N ASN A 154 19.93 -5.23 0.89
CA ASN A 154 20.60 -3.93 1.04
C ASN A 154 20.10 -2.88 0.03
N VAL A 155 19.46 -3.32 -1.06
CA VAL A 155 19.01 -2.45 -2.16
C VAL A 155 17.89 -3.14 -2.95
N VAL A 156 16.98 -2.35 -3.52
CA VAL A 156 16.01 -2.81 -4.51
C VAL A 156 16.33 -2.25 -5.89
N GLN A 157 16.05 -3.03 -6.94
CA GLN A 157 16.02 -2.56 -8.32
C GLN A 157 14.67 -2.89 -8.94
N GLN A 158 14.09 -1.94 -9.67
CA GLN A 158 12.83 -2.13 -10.38
C GLN A 158 13.06 -2.24 -11.89
N SER A 159 12.36 -3.17 -12.52
CA SER A 159 12.27 -3.31 -13.98
C SER A 159 10.82 -3.60 -14.33
N GLY A 160 10.12 -2.66 -14.96
CA GLY A 160 8.67 -2.76 -15.11
C GLY A 160 7.96 -2.74 -13.76
N ASN A 161 7.04 -3.68 -13.58
CA ASN A 161 6.34 -3.91 -12.30
C ASN A 161 7.13 -4.78 -11.30
N THR A 162 8.25 -5.36 -11.73
CA THR A 162 9.01 -6.29 -10.88
C THR A 162 10.05 -5.54 -10.07
N VAL A 163 9.88 -5.53 -8.75
CA VAL A 163 10.89 -5.06 -7.81
C VAL A 163 11.67 -6.28 -7.32
N THR A 164 12.99 -6.23 -7.49
CA THR A 164 13.92 -7.27 -7.06
C THR A 164 14.79 -6.74 -5.93
N PHE A 165 14.80 -7.45 -4.82
CA PHE A 165 15.59 -7.18 -3.64
C PHE A 165 16.95 -7.86 -3.79
N TYR A 166 18.02 -7.13 -3.56
CA TYR A 166 19.40 -7.61 -3.67
C TYR A 166 20.14 -7.43 -2.34
N GLY A 167 21.02 -8.38 -2.05
CA GLY A 167 21.89 -8.34 -0.87
C GLY A 167 23.18 -9.13 -1.09
N GLY A 168 23.80 -9.51 0.02
CA GLY A 168 25.11 -10.15 0.02
C GLY A 168 26.24 -9.21 -0.40
N LEU A 169 27.43 -9.78 -0.64
CA LEU A 169 28.63 -9.00 -0.99
C LEU A 169 28.42 -8.23 -2.30
N LEU A 170 28.64 -6.91 -2.25
CA LEU A 170 28.46 -5.98 -3.37
C LEU A 170 27.05 -5.99 -4.00
N ASN A 171 26.02 -6.42 -3.26
CA ASN A 171 24.63 -6.53 -3.71
C ASN A 171 24.47 -7.44 -4.94
N ALA A 172 25.35 -8.43 -5.11
CA ALA A 172 25.40 -9.30 -6.27
C ALA A 172 24.38 -10.46 -6.24
N VAL A 173 23.63 -10.62 -5.15
CA VAL A 173 22.69 -11.74 -4.96
C VAL A 173 21.26 -11.21 -4.93
N ALA A 174 20.44 -11.58 -5.92
CA ALA A 174 18.99 -11.39 -5.84
C ALA A 174 18.43 -12.30 -4.74
N LEU A 175 17.68 -11.74 -3.79
CA LEU A 175 17.11 -12.46 -2.64
C LEU A 175 15.64 -12.81 -2.87
N GLY A 176 14.91 -11.95 -3.57
CA GLY A 176 13.51 -12.17 -3.94
C GLY A 176 13.04 -11.10 -4.93
N SER A 177 11.99 -11.40 -5.67
CA SER A 177 11.35 -10.48 -6.60
C SER A 177 9.84 -10.49 -6.41
N TYR A 178 9.19 -9.34 -6.56
CA TYR A 178 7.74 -9.18 -6.43
C TYR A 178 7.20 -8.35 -7.60
N THR A 179 6.09 -8.78 -8.18
CA THR A 179 5.32 -8.00 -9.14
C THR A 179 4.37 -7.10 -8.35
N ILE A 180 4.78 -5.84 -8.14
CA ILE A 180 4.01 -4.83 -7.43
C ILE A 180 2.89 -4.30 -8.36
N PRO A 181 1.70 -3.90 -7.87
CA PRO A 181 0.72 -3.22 -8.72
C PRO A 181 1.37 -1.95 -9.29
N ALA A 182 1.04 -1.63 -10.53
CA ALA A 182 1.56 -0.39 -11.08
C ALA A 182 0.94 0.81 -10.37
N GLY A 183 1.69 1.92 -10.36
CA GLY A 183 1.27 3.20 -9.79
C GLY A 183 1.47 3.35 -8.31
N VAL A 184 1.51 2.25 -7.58
CA VAL A 184 1.76 2.28 -6.15
C VAL A 184 3.19 2.75 -5.93
N THR A 185 3.33 3.98 -5.45
CA THR A 185 4.64 4.53 -5.13
C THR A 185 5.12 3.87 -3.86
N TYR A 186 6.39 3.48 -3.84
CA TYR A 186 7.02 2.90 -2.65
C TYR A 186 8.35 3.56 -2.34
N THR A 187 8.79 3.25 -1.13
CA THR A 187 10.03 3.64 -0.45
C THR A 187 10.71 2.35 -0.02
N TYR A 188 12.04 2.34 0.13
CA TYR A 188 12.78 1.18 0.62
C TYR A 188 13.83 1.61 1.65
N ASP A 189 13.85 0.95 2.79
CA ASP A 189 14.81 1.15 3.87
C ASP A 189 15.72 -0.08 3.99
N ALA A 190 17.02 0.13 3.81
CA ALA A 190 18.07 -0.88 3.86
C ALA A 190 18.58 -1.18 5.29
N ASN A 191 17.98 -0.57 6.33
CA ASN A 191 18.26 -0.89 7.73
C ASN A 191 17.24 -1.88 8.33
N THR A 192 16.06 -1.96 7.72
CA THR A 192 14.94 -2.82 8.12
C THR A 192 14.49 -3.73 6.97
N ASP A 193 15.23 -3.72 5.86
CA ASP A 193 15.03 -4.55 4.68
C ASP A 193 13.63 -4.44 4.04
N THR A 194 12.92 -3.33 4.31
CA THR A 194 11.49 -3.14 4.05
C THR A 194 11.19 -2.16 2.94
N LEU A 195 10.26 -2.53 2.07
CA LEU A 195 9.59 -1.68 1.08
C LEU A 195 8.23 -1.20 1.64
N THR A 196 7.88 0.10 1.53
CA THR A 196 6.65 0.70 2.10
C THR A 196 5.97 1.71 1.16
N PHE A 197 4.64 1.71 1.04
CA PHE A 197 3.87 2.45 0.01
C PHE A 197 3.32 3.87 0.40
N THR A 198 3.20 4.82 -0.56
CA THR A 198 2.95 6.29 -0.34
C THR A 198 2.10 7.04 -1.42
N SER A 199 1.76 8.33 -1.20
CA SER A 199 0.91 9.25 -2.05
C SER A 199 1.48 10.69 -2.10
N CYS A 200 1.00 11.70 -2.89
CA CYS A 200 1.60 13.06 -3.05
C CYS A 200 0.69 14.23 -3.58
N PHE A 201 1.10 15.51 -3.41
CA PHE A 201 0.59 16.75 -4.09
C PHE A 201 1.47 17.22 -5.25
N LEU A 202 0.95 17.86 -6.32
CA LEU A 202 1.81 18.46 -7.39
C LEU A 202 2.30 19.88 -7.07
N ARG A 203 3.48 20.26 -7.58
CA ARG A 203 4.01 21.64 -7.61
C ARG A 203 2.95 22.67 -8.08
N GLY A 204 2.93 23.84 -7.46
CA GLY A 204 2.06 24.96 -7.81
C GLY A 204 0.65 24.87 -7.19
N THR A 205 0.34 23.76 -6.52
CA THR A 205 -0.85 23.60 -5.69
C THR A 205 -0.80 24.59 -4.54
N LEU A 206 -1.79 25.47 -4.44
CA LEU A 206 -1.91 26.41 -3.34
C LEU A 206 -2.53 25.74 -2.11
N ILE A 207 -1.91 25.92 -0.95
CA ILE A 207 -2.41 25.45 0.34
C ILE A 207 -2.81 26.65 1.19
N ARG A 208 -3.95 26.55 1.88
CA ARG A 208 -4.47 27.63 2.72
C ARG A 208 -3.62 27.82 3.98
N THR A 209 -3.12 29.02 4.18
CA THR A 209 -2.54 29.53 5.43
C THR A 209 -3.47 30.57 6.07
N PRO A 210 -3.25 30.97 7.33
CA PRO A 210 -4.02 32.06 7.95
C PRO A 210 -3.89 33.41 7.20
N GLU A 211 -2.73 33.66 6.59
CA GLU A 211 -2.39 34.90 5.90
C GLU A 211 -2.79 34.91 4.41
N GLY A 212 -3.06 33.75 3.81
CA GLY A 212 -3.43 33.61 2.39
C GLY A 212 -3.18 32.22 1.82
N ASP A 213 -3.33 32.07 0.51
CA ASP A 213 -3.03 30.82 -0.19
C ASP A 213 -1.57 30.84 -0.69
N ILE A 214 -0.75 29.85 -0.32
CA ILE A 214 0.70 29.77 -0.63
C ILE A 214 1.01 28.50 -1.45
N PRO A 215 1.90 28.53 -2.46
CA PRO A 215 2.30 27.33 -3.21
C PRO A 215 2.98 26.27 -2.33
N VAL A 216 2.65 25.00 -2.56
CA VAL A 216 3.17 23.85 -1.79
C VAL A 216 4.71 23.79 -1.76
N GLU A 217 5.38 24.27 -2.81
CA GLU A 217 6.84 24.32 -2.89
C GLU A 217 7.54 25.39 -2.03
N ASP A 218 6.82 26.41 -1.58
CA ASP A 218 7.39 27.55 -0.85
C ASP A 218 7.40 27.33 0.68
N PHE A 219 6.64 26.36 1.17
CA PHE A 219 6.53 26.02 2.59
C PHE A 219 7.81 25.45 3.20
N ARG A 220 7.96 25.73 4.49
CA ARG A 220 9.06 25.27 5.35
C ARG A 220 8.50 24.72 6.66
N VAL A 221 9.33 23.95 7.35
CA VAL A 221 9.05 23.51 8.73
C VAL A 221 8.92 24.75 9.62
N GLY A 222 7.84 24.82 10.39
CA GLY A 222 7.47 25.98 11.21
C GLY A 222 6.40 26.89 10.59
N ASP A 223 6.11 26.78 9.29
CA ASP A 223 5.04 27.56 8.66
C ASP A 223 3.65 27.04 9.09
N LEU A 224 2.62 27.89 8.97
CA LEU A 224 1.26 27.61 9.44
C LEU A 224 0.30 27.30 8.29
N VAL A 225 -0.53 26.28 8.46
CA VAL A 225 -1.63 25.94 7.53
C VAL A 225 -2.97 25.89 8.28
N VAL A 226 -4.05 26.15 7.54
CA VAL A 226 -5.42 25.99 8.04
C VAL A 226 -5.86 24.55 7.88
N THR A 227 -6.29 23.95 8.98
CA THR A 227 -6.87 22.61 9.05
C THR A 227 -8.34 22.67 9.47
N HIS A 228 -9.06 21.56 9.31
CA HIS A 228 -10.39 21.37 9.90
C HIS A 228 -10.48 21.57 11.43
N LYS A 229 -9.35 21.47 12.16
CA LYS A 229 -9.25 21.67 13.62
C LYS A 229 -8.74 23.06 14.02
N GLY A 230 -8.57 23.97 13.06
CA GLY A 230 -7.93 25.27 13.26
C GLY A 230 -6.53 25.35 12.64
N VAL A 231 -5.70 26.28 13.09
CA VAL A 231 -4.35 26.50 12.53
C VAL A 231 -3.36 25.50 13.14
N ALA A 232 -2.50 24.92 12.30
CA ALA A 232 -1.46 23.99 12.73
C ALA A 232 -0.13 24.26 12.01
N GLU A 233 0.96 23.87 12.68
CA GLU A 233 2.34 24.09 12.23
C GLU A 233 2.85 22.90 11.42
N ILE A 234 3.52 23.18 10.28
CA ILE A 234 4.19 22.19 9.46
C ILE A 234 5.40 21.63 10.18
N LYS A 235 5.43 20.30 10.38
CA LYS A 235 6.53 19.55 11.00
C LYS A 235 7.48 18.96 9.98
N TRP A 236 7.02 18.69 8.76
CA TRP A 236 7.88 18.21 7.67
C TRP A 236 7.30 18.58 6.30
N VAL A 237 8.21 18.83 5.34
CA VAL A 237 7.91 19.03 3.91
C VAL A 237 8.75 18.05 3.11
N GLY A 238 8.10 17.23 2.29
CA GLY A 238 8.76 16.31 1.35
C GLY A 238 8.73 16.84 -0.08
N ARG A 239 9.73 16.51 -0.89
CA ARG A 239 9.78 16.84 -2.33
C ARG A 239 10.39 15.69 -3.13
N ARG A 240 9.78 15.34 -4.27
CA ARG A 240 10.27 14.31 -5.20
C ARG A 240 10.01 14.72 -6.64
N ARG A 241 11.04 14.64 -7.49
CA ARG A 241 10.90 14.87 -8.94
C ARG A 241 10.61 13.56 -9.66
N ILE A 242 9.71 13.62 -10.63
CA ILE A 242 9.28 12.50 -11.47
C ILE A 242 9.56 12.84 -12.94
N ASP A 243 10.11 11.90 -13.71
CA ASP A 243 10.22 12.00 -15.17
C ASP A 243 9.23 11.01 -15.82
N PRO A 244 8.15 11.48 -16.48
CA PRO A 244 7.16 10.63 -17.15
C PRO A 244 7.74 9.63 -18.14
N LYS A 245 8.90 9.91 -18.73
CA LYS A 245 9.53 9.04 -19.74
C LYS A 245 10.19 7.81 -19.14
N ALA A 246 10.36 7.78 -17.82
CA ALA A 246 10.91 6.68 -17.05
C ALA A 246 9.83 5.88 -16.30
N ILE A 247 8.55 6.00 -16.70
CA ILE A 247 7.40 5.35 -16.05
C ILE A 247 6.74 4.37 -17.01
N ASP A 248 6.80 3.07 -16.70
CA ASP A 248 6.27 2.02 -17.59
C ASP A 248 4.74 1.95 -17.63
N LYS A 249 4.03 2.46 -16.61
CA LYS A 249 2.56 2.63 -16.62
C LYS A 249 2.16 4.05 -16.20
N PRO A 250 1.69 4.89 -17.12
CA PRO A 250 1.37 6.28 -16.81
C PRO A 250 0.15 6.52 -15.90
N ARG A 251 -0.92 5.70 -15.95
CA ARG A 251 -2.22 5.89 -15.24
C ARG A 251 -2.21 5.82 -13.70
N ASP A 252 -1.02 5.88 -13.17
CA ASP A 252 -0.59 5.10 -12.03
C ASP A 252 0.43 5.95 -11.26
N THR A 253 1.23 6.76 -11.95
CA THR A 253 2.11 7.78 -11.35
C THR A 253 1.88 9.18 -11.91
N LEU A 254 1.20 9.33 -13.05
CA LEU A 254 0.82 10.65 -13.54
C LEU A 254 -0.26 11.27 -12.62
N PRO A 255 -0.36 12.60 -12.54
CA PRO A 255 -1.33 13.24 -11.66
C PRO A 255 -2.79 12.97 -12.06
N ILE A 256 -3.66 12.84 -11.06
CA ILE A 256 -5.09 13.04 -11.25
C ILE A 256 -5.35 14.55 -11.27
N ARG A 257 -5.91 15.05 -12.38
CA ARG A 257 -6.43 16.40 -12.50
C ARG A 257 -7.87 16.41 -11.99
N ILE A 258 -8.12 17.19 -10.95
CA ILE A 258 -9.45 17.55 -10.47
C ILE A 258 -9.72 18.97 -10.96
N GLN A 259 -10.64 19.12 -11.91
CA GLN A 259 -10.93 20.41 -12.54
C GLN A 259 -11.51 21.41 -11.53
N ALA A 260 -11.23 22.70 -11.74
CA ALA A 260 -11.86 23.79 -11.00
C ALA A 260 -13.40 23.64 -10.98
N GLY A 261 -13.98 23.59 -9.79
CA GLY A 261 -15.43 23.44 -9.56
C GLY A 261 -15.99 22.01 -9.61
N ALA A 262 -15.14 20.98 -9.75
CA ALA A 262 -15.54 19.58 -9.92
C ALA A 262 -16.19 18.94 -8.68
N PHE A 263 -15.89 19.41 -7.47
CA PHE A 263 -16.47 18.88 -6.22
C PHE A 263 -17.69 19.70 -5.77
N ALA A 264 -17.62 21.02 -5.90
CA ALA A 264 -18.71 21.96 -5.64
C ALA A 264 -18.46 23.26 -6.42
N ALA A 265 -19.40 24.21 -6.37
CA ALA A 265 -19.17 25.53 -6.95
C ALA A 265 -17.89 26.18 -6.38
N ASN A 266 -16.91 26.46 -7.25
CA ASN A 266 -15.59 26.96 -6.89
C ASN A 266 -14.75 26.04 -5.95
N VAL A 267 -14.99 24.72 -5.97
CA VAL A 267 -14.18 23.71 -5.26
C VAL A 267 -13.78 22.57 -6.20
N PRO A 268 -12.48 22.32 -6.43
CA PRO A 268 -11.37 23.24 -6.12
C PRO A 268 -11.54 24.57 -6.87
N ALA A 269 -10.92 25.64 -6.38
CA ALA A 269 -11.01 26.99 -6.95
C ALA A 269 -10.16 27.15 -8.23
N ARG A 270 -9.16 26.28 -8.40
CA ARG A 270 -8.33 26.11 -9.60
C ARG A 270 -8.22 24.62 -9.88
N ASP A 271 -7.64 24.23 -11.02
CA ASP A 271 -7.35 22.82 -11.29
C ASP A 271 -6.34 22.31 -10.25
N LEU A 272 -6.74 21.29 -9.48
CA LEU A 272 -5.92 20.64 -8.46
C LEU A 272 -5.30 19.37 -9.05
N TYR A 273 -4.02 19.15 -8.78
CA TYR A 273 -3.27 18.00 -9.27
C TYR A 273 -2.64 17.23 -8.11
N VAL A 274 -2.99 15.95 -7.99
CA VAL A 274 -2.51 15.06 -6.91
C VAL A 274 -2.09 13.71 -7.46
N SER A 275 -1.34 12.92 -6.70
CA SER A 275 -1.07 11.52 -7.07
C SER A 275 -2.34 10.68 -7.05
N PRO A 276 -2.43 9.59 -7.83
CA PRO A 276 -3.55 8.65 -7.81
C PRO A 276 -4.02 8.21 -6.40
N ASP A 277 -3.08 7.97 -5.48
CA ASP A 277 -3.38 7.49 -4.12
C ASP A 277 -3.55 8.59 -3.04
N HIS A 278 -3.62 9.88 -3.43
CA HIS A 278 -3.80 10.97 -2.47
C HIS A 278 -5.28 11.09 -2.08
N CYS A 279 -5.60 11.08 -0.79
CA CYS A 279 -6.98 11.07 -0.34
C CYS A 279 -7.61 12.47 -0.26
N MET A 280 -8.72 12.62 -0.98
CA MET A 280 -9.60 13.77 -0.92
C MET A 280 -10.67 13.53 0.16
N PHE A 281 -11.05 14.57 0.89
CA PHE A 281 -11.96 14.44 2.03
C PHE A 281 -13.42 14.73 1.63
N PHE A 282 -14.29 13.75 1.89
CA PHE A 282 -15.73 13.84 1.62
C PHE A 282 -16.54 13.43 2.85
N GLY A 283 -17.24 14.39 3.45
CA GLY A 283 -18.07 14.16 4.64
C GLY A 283 -17.25 13.85 5.88
N GLU A 284 -16.96 12.56 6.09
CA GLU A 284 -16.12 12.03 7.18
C GLU A 284 -15.23 10.88 6.66
N SER A 285 -14.90 10.88 5.36
CA SER A 285 -14.18 9.80 4.69
C SER A 285 -13.08 10.33 3.78
N LEU A 286 -11.95 9.62 3.76
CA LEU A 286 -10.80 9.93 2.92
C LEU A 286 -10.77 8.98 1.71
N ILE A 287 -10.93 9.51 0.50
CA ILE A 287 -11.06 8.72 -0.72
C ILE A 287 -9.90 9.04 -1.68
N PRO A 288 -9.07 8.05 -2.06
CA PRO A 288 -7.98 8.29 -3.01
C PRO A 288 -8.47 8.81 -4.36
N ALA A 289 -7.80 9.84 -4.89
CA ALA A 289 -8.22 10.56 -6.09
C ALA A 289 -8.48 9.67 -7.32
N LYS A 290 -7.75 8.56 -7.47
CA LYS A 290 -7.96 7.59 -8.57
C LYS A 290 -9.35 6.96 -8.58
N PHE A 291 -9.98 6.78 -7.42
CA PHE A 291 -11.33 6.23 -7.33
C PHE A 291 -12.42 7.24 -7.69
N LEU A 292 -12.08 8.54 -7.77
CA LEU A 292 -12.98 9.65 -8.12
C LEU A 292 -12.97 9.98 -9.62
N VAL A 293 -12.14 9.32 -10.43
CA VAL A 293 -12.02 9.57 -11.86
C VAL A 293 -13.33 9.24 -12.58
N ASN A 294 -13.93 10.26 -13.20
CA ASN A 294 -15.21 10.17 -13.93
C ASN A 294 -15.05 10.45 -15.44
N GLY A 295 -13.81 10.55 -15.93
CA GLY A 295 -13.50 10.77 -17.34
C GLY A 295 -13.88 12.15 -17.91
N THR A 296 -14.40 13.07 -17.08
CA THR A 296 -14.88 14.39 -17.51
C THR A 296 -14.27 15.53 -16.69
N THR A 297 -14.75 15.76 -15.47
CA THR A 297 -14.23 16.80 -14.55
C THR A 297 -13.08 16.30 -13.68
N ILE A 298 -12.91 14.99 -13.55
CA ILE A 298 -11.81 14.35 -12.82
C ILE A 298 -11.18 13.32 -13.75
N THR A 299 -9.93 13.57 -14.15
CA THR A 299 -9.26 12.84 -15.23
C THR A 299 -7.82 12.52 -14.88
N GLN A 300 -7.34 11.37 -15.36
CA GLN A 300 -5.91 11.08 -15.40
C GLN A 300 -5.20 12.04 -16.36
N GLU A 301 -4.22 12.80 -15.87
CA GLU A 301 -3.41 13.69 -16.71
C GLU A 301 -2.47 12.88 -17.62
N ALA A 302 -2.19 13.39 -18.82
CA ALA A 302 -1.31 12.75 -19.80
C ALA A 302 -0.16 13.69 -20.18
N THR A 303 0.99 13.55 -19.51
CA THR A 303 2.16 14.42 -19.70
C THR A 303 3.44 13.63 -19.97
N LEU A 304 4.34 14.24 -20.76
CA LEU A 304 5.72 13.77 -21.01
C LEU A 304 6.76 14.73 -20.42
N VAL A 305 6.33 15.72 -19.64
CA VAL A 305 7.17 16.76 -19.03
C VAL A 305 7.44 16.39 -17.56
N PRO A 306 8.72 16.36 -17.11
CA PRO A 306 9.05 16.12 -15.71
C PRO A 306 8.35 17.09 -14.76
N PHE A 307 7.80 16.56 -13.67
CA PHE A 307 7.06 17.31 -12.67
C PHE A 307 7.57 17.00 -11.25
N GLU A 308 7.11 17.76 -10.27
CA GLU A 308 7.52 17.60 -8.87
C GLU A 308 6.30 17.36 -7.99
N TYR A 309 6.42 16.35 -7.13
CA TYR A 309 5.48 16.00 -6.09
C TYR A 309 6.00 16.47 -4.72
N PHE A 310 5.08 16.85 -3.85
CA PHE A 310 5.31 17.44 -2.54
C PHE A 310 4.43 16.81 -1.45
N HIS A 311 4.89 16.97 -0.21
CA HIS A 311 4.17 16.60 1.00
C HIS A 311 4.19 17.72 2.03
N ILE A 312 3.11 17.81 2.81
CA ILE A 312 3.06 18.57 4.06
C ILE A 312 2.64 17.62 5.17
N GLU A 313 3.42 17.55 6.24
CA GLU A 313 3.09 16.82 7.46
C GLU A 313 2.97 17.78 8.64
N LEU A 314 2.00 17.54 9.50
CA LEU A 314 1.71 18.31 10.71
C LEU A 314 1.94 17.46 11.96
N GLU A 315 1.79 18.05 13.15
CA GLU A 315 1.90 17.32 14.42
C GLU A 315 0.94 16.12 14.50
N GLN A 316 -0.28 16.27 13.98
CA GLN A 316 -1.27 15.19 13.84
C GLN A 316 -1.73 15.13 12.39
N HIS A 317 -2.01 13.92 11.89
CA HIS A 317 -2.70 13.76 10.61
C HIS A 317 -3.99 14.59 10.62
N SER A 318 -4.26 15.34 9.55
CA SER A 318 -5.35 16.31 9.52
C SER A 318 -5.82 16.60 8.10
N ILE A 319 -7.05 17.10 8.00
CA ILE A 319 -7.58 17.66 6.77
C ILE A 319 -7.11 19.12 6.64
N ILE A 320 -6.47 19.45 5.51
CA ILE A 320 -6.09 20.80 5.06
C ILE A 320 -6.90 21.21 3.82
N LEU A 321 -6.70 22.43 3.34
CA LEU A 321 -7.31 22.95 2.11
C LEU A 321 -6.26 23.16 1.02
N ALA A 322 -6.37 22.40 -0.08
CA ALA A 322 -5.53 22.52 -1.29
C ALA A 322 -6.40 22.99 -2.46
N GLU A 323 -6.05 24.14 -3.06
CA GLU A 323 -6.91 24.89 -4.01
C GLU A 323 -8.35 25.06 -3.48
N GLY A 324 -8.52 25.17 -2.16
CA GLY A 324 -9.84 25.23 -1.50
C GLY A 324 -10.60 23.90 -1.38
N ALA A 325 -10.10 22.79 -1.92
CA ALA A 325 -10.64 21.45 -1.68
C ALA A 325 -10.06 20.83 -0.40
N GLN A 326 -10.88 20.09 0.35
CA GLN A 326 -10.46 19.41 1.56
C GLN A 326 -9.72 18.10 1.23
N THR A 327 -8.57 17.89 1.88
CA THR A 327 -7.63 16.81 1.52
C THR A 327 -6.72 16.48 2.70
N GLU A 328 -6.09 15.30 2.68
CA GLU A 328 -5.22 14.83 3.76
C GLU A 328 -3.85 15.53 3.82
N THR A 329 -3.26 15.58 5.01
CA THR A 329 -1.82 15.81 5.19
C THR A 329 -1.07 14.49 5.02
N TYR A 330 0.26 14.51 4.98
CA TYR A 330 1.04 13.28 5.12
C TYR A 330 0.81 12.62 6.50
N LEU A 331 0.85 11.29 6.54
CA LEU A 331 0.90 10.47 7.73
C LEU A 331 2.20 9.64 7.66
N ASP A 332 3.14 9.87 8.58
CA ASP A 332 4.43 9.17 8.57
C ASP A 332 4.35 7.72 9.06
N LEU A 333 3.95 6.84 8.14
CA LEU A 333 4.03 5.38 8.26
C LEU A 333 5.43 4.83 7.90
N GLY A 334 6.44 5.70 7.79
CA GLY A 334 7.86 5.36 7.58
C GLY A 334 8.47 5.83 6.24
N GLY A 335 7.75 6.62 5.44
CA GLY A 335 8.16 6.96 4.06
C GLY A 335 9.02 8.22 3.90
N ARG A 336 9.25 9.02 4.96
CA ARG A 336 9.91 10.35 4.88
C ARG A 336 11.26 10.37 4.13
N LEU A 337 12.04 9.30 4.21
CA LEU A 337 13.42 9.27 3.69
C LEU A 337 13.51 9.32 2.16
N SER A 338 12.48 8.87 1.43
CA SER A 338 12.49 8.86 -0.06
C SER A 338 12.06 10.18 -0.72
N PHE A 339 11.79 11.22 0.06
CA PHE A 339 11.44 12.57 -0.40
C PHE A 339 12.56 13.58 -0.17
N LEU A 340 13.80 13.09 -0.19
CA LEU A 340 15.02 13.87 -0.09
C LEU A 340 15.74 13.86 -1.44
N GLU A 341 16.36 14.99 -1.82
CA GLU A 341 17.15 15.02 -3.04
C GLU A 341 18.38 14.09 -2.92
N PRO A 342 18.74 13.34 -3.98
CA PRO A 342 19.94 12.51 -3.98
C PRO A 342 21.19 13.34 -3.67
N GLY A 343 21.95 12.94 -2.64
CA GLY A 343 23.22 13.58 -2.26
C GLY A 343 23.15 14.57 -1.09
N VAL A 344 21.99 14.77 -0.45
CA VAL A 344 21.92 15.58 0.79
C VAL A 344 22.59 14.85 1.97
N LEU A 345 23.78 15.31 2.38
CA LEU A 345 24.44 14.89 3.62
C LEU A 345 23.65 15.35 4.85
N ARG A 346 23.56 14.50 5.88
CA ARG A 346 22.83 14.79 7.14
C ARG A 346 23.72 14.66 8.37
N PHE A 347 23.45 15.52 9.36
CA PHE A 347 23.98 15.45 10.72
C PHE A 347 22.80 15.56 11.70
N GLY A 348 22.63 14.57 12.58
CA GLY A 348 21.57 14.55 13.60
C GLY A 348 20.89 13.19 13.73
N SER A 349 20.35 12.90 14.93
CA SER A 349 19.62 11.65 15.22
C SER A 349 18.14 11.82 14.91
N PHE A 350 17.63 11.09 13.94
CA PHE A 350 16.20 10.93 13.65
C PHE A 350 15.82 9.47 13.87
N GLY A 351 14.60 9.20 14.33
CA GLY A 351 14.14 7.82 14.56
C GLY A 351 13.98 7.05 13.26
N ASN A 352 14.62 5.87 13.15
CA ASN A 352 14.55 4.97 11.99
C ASN A 352 13.24 4.14 12.01
N GLY A 353 12.09 4.78 11.92
CA GLY A 353 10.81 4.07 11.88
C GLY A 353 9.63 5.00 11.66
N ALA A 354 8.48 4.40 11.34
CA ALA A 354 7.19 5.08 11.30
C ALA A 354 6.96 5.83 12.62
N THR A 355 6.77 7.15 12.57
CA THR A 355 6.44 7.92 13.78
C THR A 355 4.94 7.87 14.11
N ARG A 356 4.13 7.28 13.24
CA ARG A 356 2.67 7.14 13.35
C ARG A 356 2.20 5.72 13.01
N THR A 357 0.97 5.42 13.43
CA THR A 357 0.26 4.15 13.21
C THR A 357 -1.08 4.38 12.51
N TRP A 358 -1.80 3.31 12.18
CA TRP A 358 -3.17 3.44 11.63
C TRP A 358 -4.16 4.15 12.59
N ASN A 359 -3.94 4.08 13.90
CA ASN A 359 -4.82 4.76 14.87
C ASN A 359 -4.64 6.29 14.88
N ASP A 360 -3.63 6.80 14.17
CA ASP A 360 -3.35 8.23 14.05
C ASP A 360 -4.09 8.90 12.85
N TRP A 361 -4.86 8.14 12.04
CA TRP A 361 -5.67 8.74 10.98
C TRP A 361 -6.75 9.67 11.55
N CYS A 362 -6.90 10.88 11.00
CA CYS A 362 -7.94 11.82 11.44
C CYS A 362 -9.37 11.38 11.06
N TYR A 363 -9.50 10.67 9.95
CA TYR A 363 -10.73 10.09 9.42
C TYR A 363 -10.42 8.77 8.71
N PRO A 364 -11.36 7.81 8.64
CA PRO A 364 -11.13 6.53 7.98
C PRO A 364 -11.01 6.70 6.45
N PRO A 365 -10.05 6.02 5.80
CA PRO A 365 -10.03 5.93 4.35
C PRO A 365 -11.10 4.97 3.81
N VAL A 366 -11.56 5.23 2.59
CA VAL A 366 -12.65 4.50 1.92
C VAL A 366 -12.24 4.18 0.48
N TYR A 367 -12.12 2.89 0.18
CA TYR A 367 -11.69 2.37 -1.13
C TYR A 367 -12.81 1.71 -1.94
N ALA A 368 -13.93 1.34 -1.30
CA ALA A 368 -15.05 0.64 -1.92
C ALA A 368 -16.35 0.83 -1.13
N GLY A 369 -17.47 0.39 -1.72
CA GLY A 369 -18.77 0.32 -1.04
C GLY A 369 -19.60 1.60 -1.11
N LYS A 370 -20.72 1.62 -0.38
CA LYS A 370 -21.81 2.61 -0.56
C LYS A 370 -21.36 4.07 -0.44
N VAL A 371 -20.40 4.38 0.41
CA VAL A 371 -19.90 5.75 0.59
C VAL A 371 -19.19 6.23 -0.68
N LEU A 372 -18.31 5.40 -1.26
CA LEU A 372 -17.63 5.73 -2.52
C LEU A 372 -18.64 5.91 -3.66
N GLU A 373 -19.60 5.01 -3.80
CA GLU A 373 -20.60 5.09 -4.87
C GLU A 373 -21.52 6.32 -4.74
N GLN A 374 -21.85 6.74 -3.51
CA GLN A 374 -22.58 7.98 -3.26
C GLN A 374 -21.77 9.23 -3.63
N VAL A 375 -20.46 9.23 -3.35
CA VAL A 375 -19.56 10.32 -3.76
C VAL A 375 -19.42 10.36 -5.29
N ARG A 376 -19.22 9.21 -5.96
CA ARG A 376 -19.17 9.11 -7.42
C ARG A 376 -20.42 9.67 -8.10
N ALA A 377 -21.61 9.19 -7.71
CA ALA A 377 -22.87 9.68 -8.26
C ALA A 377 -23.08 11.19 -8.03
N SER A 378 -22.57 11.74 -6.92
CA SER A 378 -22.60 13.17 -6.64
C SER A 378 -21.67 13.97 -7.55
N LEU A 379 -20.47 13.43 -7.85
CA LEU A 379 -19.48 14.03 -8.75
C LEU A 379 -19.90 13.94 -10.23
N GLU A 380 -20.58 12.88 -10.63
CA GLU A 380 -21.18 12.73 -11.96
C GLU A 380 -22.29 13.77 -12.18
N LYS A 381 -23.25 13.87 -11.25
CA LYS A 381 -24.26 14.93 -11.28
C LYS A 381 -23.62 16.33 -11.29
N ARG A 382 -22.53 16.53 -10.56
CA ARG A 382 -21.79 17.79 -10.55
C ARG A 382 -21.15 18.10 -11.91
N ALA A 383 -20.68 17.08 -12.63
CA ALA A 383 -20.19 17.23 -14.00
C ALA A 383 -21.34 17.60 -14.98
N GLU A 384 -22.53 17.02 -14.83
CA GLU A 384 -23.72 17.41 -15.60
C GLU A 384 -24.11 18.89 -15.35
N GLU A 385 -24.11 19.33 -14.09
CA GLU A 385 -24.33 20.74 -13.72
C GLU A 385 -23.29 21.70 -14.32
N MET A 386 -22.08 21.20 -14.60
CA MET A 386 -21.00 21.92 -15.29
C MET A 386 -21.09 21.83 -16.82
N GLY A 387 -22.11 21.13 -17.36
CA GLY A 387 -22.37 21.01 -18.80
C GLY A 387 -21.70 19.82 -19.49
N TYR A 388 -21.16 18.85 -18.74
CA TYR A 388 -20.57 17.65 -19.32
C TYR A 388 -21.65 16.58 -19.58
N LEU A 389 -21.50 15.86 -20.69
CA LEU A 389 -22.30 14.67 -20.98
C LEU A 389 -21.64 13.46 -20.31
N VAL A 390 -22.11 13.09 -19.12
CA VAL A 390 -21.76 11.81 -18.51
C VAL A 390 -22.43 10.70 -19.33
N ARG A 391 -21.62 9.88 -20.00
CA ARG A 391 -22.08 8.59 -20.53
C ARG A 391 -21.78 7.55 -19.46
N GLU A 392 -22.72 6.66 -19.17
CA GLU A 392 -22.45 5.48 -18.35
C GLU A 392 -21.21 4.77 -18.89
N ALA A 393 -20.18 4.65 -18.06
CA ALA A 393 -18.98 3.93 -18.42
C ALA A 393 -19.30 2.43 -18.39
N GLU A 394 -19.46 1.83 -19.57
CA GLU A 394 -19.44 0.37 -19.70
C GLU A 394 -18.12 -0.14 -19.10
N ALA A 395 -18.21 -0.89 -18.00
CA ALA A 395 -17.05 -1.36 -17.28
C ALA A 395 -16.19 -2.30 -18.16
N SER A 396 -14.93 -1.91 -18.39
CA SER A 396 -13.95 -2.62 -19.21
C SER A 396 -12.85 -3.26 -18.37
#